data_AF-A0A6G1BL77-F1
#
_entry.id   AF-A0A6G1BL77-F1
#
_cell.length_a   1.000
_cell.length_b   1.000
_cell.length_c   1.000
_cell.angle_alpha   90.00
_cell.angle_beta   90.00
_cell.angle_gamma   90.00
#
_symmetry.space_group_name_H-M   'P 1'
#
loop_
_entity.id
_entity.type
_entity.pdbx_description
1 polymer ?
#
loop_
_entity_poly.entity_id
_entity_poly.type
_entity_poly.pdbx_seq_one_letter_code
_entity_poly.pdbx_strand_id
1 'polypeptide(L)'
;MAVRASLACFPSDAALQESSGIPWGVAVTPFSAADERGSPPATGDEGHLLPRCESCYAYFSTLCPLHRWSWSCAICAADNDLSPDASARYARDGDQDPPEMRSAFVDLLLPGEEGEAVPAGAAATTTTTPVYVAAVDLSSSEDFLELVKSALLAALEAISPGSLFGLLTFSSKIGLYDVQGPIPIVKNAFIPPGSDGTLFVDLEDVMPLHSFLAPVDSCKDRIVEALETIKPTSSWEITATASEVQDHALHYARGFGLAMDAVVNYLCSEYGSTFELARIFTFLSGPPNYGPGKIETRSDGEHNAAKMPGSDHTFISVQTNFYTNLAASAVQAGVCVDLFAITNEYTDLSSLKVLSVESGGSLYMYSNTDESTLPQDIYKMLSRPYAFGCVLRLRTSTEFKIADSYGHFFPDPQYTNVQHINCCDSFATYVYDFEFQKDSQFSRKSSPPILQIAFKYTTIVHQGDTSDDVSNSISRSKFTLQRRLRVRTIQYNTTANIWDLYDFVDPDVVLTILVHQLICQPQQPIRTGC
;
A
#
# COMPACT_ATOMS: atom_id res chain seq x y z
N MET A 1 -7.11 12.81 7.68
CA MET A 1 -7.03 11.53 8.40
C MET A 1 -8.35 11.39 9.11
N ALA A 2 -9.20 10.49 8.65
CA ALA A 2 -10.48 10.20 9.31
C ALA A 2 -10.31 9.04 10.28
N VAL A 3 -10.95 9.12 11.45
CA VAL A 3 -10.88 8.09 12.49
C VAL A 3 -12.29 7.89 13.03
N ARG A 4 -12.86 6.72 12.77
CA ARG A 4 -14.19 6.35 13.28
C ARG A 4 -14.01 5.25 14.32
N ALA A 5 -14.51 5.47 15.53
CA ALA A 5 -14.51 4.45 16.58
C ALA A 5 -15.81 3.63 16.51
N SER A 6 -15.75 2.35 16.86
CA SER A 6 -16.94 1.52 16.98
C SER A 6 -17.88 2.01 18.07
N LEU A 7 -17.34 2.67 19.09
CA LEU A 7 -18.06 3.27 20.21
C LEU A 7 -17.60 4.72 20.37
N ALA A 8 -18.50 5.69 20.25
CA ALA A 8 -18.15 7.11 20.47
C ALA A 8 -17.86 7.42 21.96
N CYS A 9 -18.36 6.58 22.86
CA CYS A 9 -18.03 6.56 24.29
C CYS A 9 -17.46 5.18 24.64
N PHE A 10 -16.24 5.14 25.17
CA PHE A 10 -15.56 3.90 25.51
C PHE A 10 -16.14 3.27 26.79
N PRO A 11 -16.14 1.94 26.91
CA PRO A 11 -16.53 1.25 28.13
C PRO A 11 -15.60 1.66 29.28
N SER A 12 -16.11 1.72 30.51
CA SER A 12 -15.31 2.04 31.70
C SER A 12 -14.33 0.94 32.07
N ASP A 13 -14.66 -0.31 31.80
CA ASP A 13 -13.88 -1.47 32.20
C ASP A 13 -14.13 -2.68 31.27
N ALA A 14 -13.30 -3.70 31.45
CA ALA A 14 -13.34 -4.92 30.63
C ALA A 14 -14.65 -5.71 30.79
N ALA A 15 -15.24 -5.74 31.99
CA ALA A 15 -16.47 -6.49 32.24
C ALA A 15 -17.66 -5.87 31.50
N LEU A 16 -17.73 -4.52 31.47
CA LEU A 16 -18.72 -3.81 30.69
C LEU A 16 -18.52 -4.02 29.18
N GLN A 17 -17.27 -3.98 28.70
CA GLN A 17 -16.95 -4.25 27.30
C GLN A 17 -17.38 -5.66 26.88
N GLU A 18 -17.03 -6.69 27.67
CA GLU A 18 -17.38 -8.08 27.39
C GLU A 18 -18.90 -8.30 27.42
N SER A 19 -19.59 -7.78 28.46
CA SER A 19 -21.05 -7.91 28.58
C SER A 19 -21.83 -7.16 27.51
N SER A 20 -21.24 -6.13 26.89
CA SER A 20 -21.87 -5.41 25.78
C SER A 20 -21.98 -6.27 24.52
N GLY A 21 -21.03 -7.21 24.30
CA GLY A 21 -20.93 -7.98 23.06
C GLY A 21 -20.57 -7.17 21.82
N ILE A 22 -20.19 -5.89 21.98
CA ILE A 22 -19.82 -5.00 20.88
C ILE A 22 -18.30 -5.04 20.69
N PRO A 23 -17.79 -5.29 19.47
CA PRO A 23 -16.37 -5.13 19.15
C PRO A 23 -15.90 -3.70 19.44
N TRP A 24 -14.79 -3.59 20.17
CA TRP A 24 -14.24 -2.30 20.56
C TRP A 24 -12.99 -2.01 19.74
N GLY A 25 -13.01 -0.95 18.94
CA GLY A 25 -11.93 -0.65 18.01
C GLY A 25 -12.14 0.63 17.22
N VAL A 26 -11.26 0.88 16.25
CA VAL A 26 -11.31 2.04 15.35
C VAL A 26 -10.99 1.64 13.91
N ALA A 27 -11.65 2.33 12.97
CA ALA A 27 -11.26 2.38 11.56
C ALA A 27 -10.54 3.70 11.28
N VAL A 28 -9.35 3.62 10.69
CA VAL A 28 -8.44 4.75 10.42
C VAL A 28 -8.21 4.85 8.91
N THR A 29 -8.55 6.00 8.35
CA THR A 29 -8.23 6.36 6.95
C THR A 29 -7.13 7.42 6.97
N PRO A 30 -5.84 7.04 7.04
CA PRO A 30 -4.74 7.93 7.39
C PRO A 30 -4.53 9.05 6.37
N PHE A 31 -4.66 8.73 5.08
CA PHE A 31 -4.36 9.67 4.01
C PHE A 31 -5.55 10.53 3.58
N SER A 32 -6.78 10.29 4.10
CA SER A 32 -7.94 11.17 3.85
C SER A 32 -7.61 12.65 4.08
N ALA A 33 -8.08 13.54 3.22
CA ALA A 33 -7.75 14.97 3.27
C ALA A 33 -8.30 15.67 4.53
N ALA A 34 -9.41 15.17 5.07
CA ALA A 34 -10.08 15.71 6.25
C ALA A 34 -10.25 14.63 7.33
N ASP A 35 -10.76 15.04 8.49
CA ASP A 35 -11.30 14.13 9.49
C ASP A 35 -12.71 13.64 9.12
N GLU A 36 -13.28 12.76 9.95
CA GLU A 36 -14.63 12.23 9.81
C GLU A 36 -15.75 13.28 9.92
N ARG A 37 -15.42 14.52 10.33
CA ARG A 37 -16.34 15.66 10.39
C ARG A 37 -16.12 16.65 9.24
N GLY A 38 -15.18 16.38 8.34
CA GLY A 38 -14.84 17.25 7.22
C GLY A 38 -13.84 18.37 7.54
N SER A 39 -13.18 18.32 8.70
CA SER A 39 -12.18 19.34 9.09
C SER A 39 -10.77 18.95 8.59
N PRO A 40 -10.04 19.84 7.90
CA PRO A 40 -8.67 19.56 7.45
C PRO A 40 -7.66 19.66 8.62
N PRO A 41 -6.46 19.06 8.50
CA PRO A 41 -5.39 19.23 9.48
C PRO A 41 -4.86 20.67 9.48
N ALA A 42 -4.35 21.11 10.63
CA ALA A 42 -3.51 22.30 10.66
C ALA A 42 -2.15 21.98 10.02
N THR A 43 -1.81 22.70 8.96
CA THR A 43 -0.55 22.53 8.24
C THR A 43 0.53 23.46 8.76
N GLY A 44 1.77 23.06 8.60
CA GLY A 44 2.93 23.93 8.79
C GLY A 44 4.21 23.24 8.42
N ASP A 45 5.29 23.98 8.55
CA ASP A 45 6.64 23.50 8.29
C ASP A 45 7.30 23.07 9.61
N GLU A 46 8.50 22.51 9.54
CA GLU A 46 9.27 22.11 10.73
C GLU A 46 8.72 20.91 11.52
N GLY A 47 8.14 19.91 10.86
CA GLY A 47 7.67 18.69 11.52
C GLY A 47 8.76 17.92 12.30
N HIS A 48 10.04 18.16 11.98
CA HIS A 48 11.19 17.60 12.70
C HIS A 48 11.39 18.18 14.10
N LEU A 49 10.82 19.36 14.39
CA LEU A 49 10.91 20.02 15.68
C LEU A 49 9.79 19.60 16.65
N LEU A 50 8.81 18.82 16.19
CA LEU A 50 7.70 18.36 17.03
C LEU A 50 8.21 17.46 18.17
N PRO A 51 8.09 17.88 19.45
CA PRO A 51 8.63 17.12 20.57
C PRO A 51 7.98 15.74 20.69
N ARG A 52 8.77 14.79 21.17
CA ARG A 52 8.32 13.43 21.48
C ARG A 52 8.59 13.14 22.95
N CYS A 53 7.68 12.42 23.57
CA CYS A 53 7.86 11.94 24.93
C CYS A 53 9.03 10.97 25.00
N GLU A 54 9.90 11.10 26.00
CA GLU A 54 11.07 10.25 26.17
C GLU A 54 10.71 8.81 26.56
N SER A 55 9.56 8.63 27.24
CA SER A 55 9.12 7.30 27.70
C SER A 55 8.36 6.52 26.63
N CYS A 56 7.33 7.12 26.00
CA CYS A 56 6.44 6.41 25.07
C CYS A 56 6.57 6.86 23.61
N TYR A 57 7.45 7.81 23.32
CA TYR A 57 7.67 8.40 21.99
C TYR A 57 6.42 9.01 21.36
N ALA A 58 5.37 9.30 22.14
CA ALA A 58 4.20 10.02 21.68
C ALA A 58 4.57 11.46 21.33
N TYR A 59 3.96 12.01 20.30
CA TYR A 59 4.16 13.39 19.89
C TYR A 59 3.40 14.34 20.83
N PHE A 60 3.97 15.52 21.05
CA PHE A 60 3.27 16.62 21.70
C PHE A 60 2.00 17.01 20.92
N SER A 61 0.95 17.43 21.64
CA SER A 61 -0.31 17.92 21.07
C SER A 61 -1.00 18.86 22.06
N THR A 62 -2.07 19.53 21.63
CA THR A 62 -2.89 20.42 22.47
C THR A 62 -3.52 19.75 23.70
N LEU A 63 -3.55 18.41 23.75
CA LEU A 63 -4.03 17.63 24.89
C LEU A 63 -2.96 17.43 25.98
N CYS A 64 -1.71 17.78 25.69
CA CYS A 64 -0.61 17.69 26.64
C CYS A 64 -0.56 18.98 27.50
N PRO A 65 -0.64 18.89 28.84
CA PRO A 65 -0.39 20.04 29.70
C PRO A 65 1.01 20.62 29.45
N LEU A 66 1.05 21.89 29.04
CA LEU A 66 2.29 22.61 28.79
C LEU A 66 2.64 23.48 30.00
N HIS A 67 3.87 23.35 30.47
CA HIS A 67 4.48 24.20 31.47
C HIS A 67 5.59 25.06 30.82
N ARG A 68 6.19 25.96 31.60
CA ARG A 68 7.18 26.92 31.07
C ARG A 68 8.41 26.27 30.43
N TRP A 69 8.85 25.12 30.96
CA TRP A 69 10.08 24.44 30.56
C TRP A 69 9.89 22.94 30.36
N SER A 70 8.65 22.45 30.44
CA SER A 70 8.32 21.04 30.38
C SER A 70 6.89 20.84 29.92
N TRP A 71 6.53 19.60 29.57
CA TRP A 71 5.16 19.22 29.27
C TRP A 71 4.88 17.80 29.75
N SER A 72 3.64 17.55 30.16
CA SER A 72 3.20 16.23 30.60
C SER A 72 2.58 15.48 29.42
N CYS A 73 3.03 14.26 29.17
CA CYS A 73 2.52 13.46 28.06
C CYS A 73 1.07 13.04 28.30
N ALA A 74 0.18 13.36 27.37
CA ALA A 74 -1.23 12.96 27.47
C ALA A 74 -1.44 11.43 27.48
N ILE A 75 -0.51 10.66 26.91
CA ILE A 75 -0.65 9.20 26.77
C ILE A 75 -0.16 8.45 28.02
N CYS A 76 1.05 8.76 28.51
CA CYS A 76 1.68 8.02 29.61
C CYS A 76 1.88 8.84 30.88
N ALA A 77 1.43 10.09 30.90
CA ALA A 77 1.57 11.04 32.01
C ALA A 77 3.03 11.36 32.44
N ALA A 78 4.04 10.91 31.69
CA ALA A 78 5.43 11.26 31.96
C ALA A 78 5.68 12.74 31.65
N ASP A 79 6.38 13.42 32.54
CA ASP A 79 6.89 14.78 32.32
C ASP A 79 8.12 14.73 31.42
N ASN A 80 8.19 15.68 30.48
CA ASN A 80 9.27 15.78 29.51
C ASN A 80 9.80 17.21 29.52
N ASP A 81 11.11 17.36 29.65
CA ASP A 81 11.76 18.67 29.61
C ASP A 81 11.79 19.21 28.17
N LEU A 82 11.64 20.53 28.05
CA LEU A 82 11.78 21.23 26.78
C LEU A 82 13.18 21.81 26.67
N SER A 83 13.79 21.68 25.48
CA SER A 83 15.02 22.43 25.18
C SER A 83 14.74 23.94 25.22
N PRO A 84 15.78 24.79 25.36
CA PRO A 84 15.61 26.24 25.31
C PRO A 84 14.93 26.71 24.02
N ASP A 85 15.28 26.11 22.88
CA ASP A 85 14.71 26.44 21.57
C ASP A 85 13.24 26.01 21.47
N ALA A 86 12.89 24.81 21.95
CA ALA A 86 11.51 24.35 22.00
C ALA A 86 10.66 25.18 22.98
N SER A 87 11.22 25.56 24.13
CA SER A 87 10.56 26.45 25.08
C SER A 87 10.30 27.82 24.46
N ALA A 88 11.25 28.37 23.70
CA ALA A 88 11.08 29.64 22.98
C ALA A 88 10.05 29.56 21.85
N ARG A 89 9.91 28.40 21.19
CA ARG A 89 8.86 28.11 20.20
C ARG A 89 7.47 28.20 20.83
N TYR A 90 7.30 27.69 22.05
CA TYR A 90 6.01 27.61 22.75
C TYR A 90 5.73 28.75 23.75
N ALA A 91 6.67 29.69 23.93
CA ALA A 91 6.51 30.83 24.83
C ALA A 91 5.81 32.05 24.20
N ARG A 92 5.40 31.97 22.94
CA ARG A 92 4.80 33.09 22.19
C ARG A 92 3.28 33.07 22.38
N ASP A 93 2.66 34.25 22.48
CA ASP A 93 1.21 34.38 22.60
C ASP A 93 0.56 34.62 21.21
N GLY A 94 -0.20 33.63 20.74
CA GLY A 94 -1.46 33.81 20.00
C GLY A 94 -1.38 33.74 18.48
N ASP A 95 -0.71 34.68 17.82
CA ASP A 95 -0.83 34.82 16.35
C ASP A 95 0.20 34.00 15.54
N GLN A 96 1.29 33.57 16.19
CA GLN A 96 2.35 32.75 15.56
C GLN A 96 2.51 31.38 16.23
N ASP A 97 1.50 30.92 16.97
CA ASP A 97 1.55 29.62 17.63
C ASP A 97 1.73 28.53 16.57
N PRO A 98 2.66 27.57 16.78
CA PRO A 98 2.88 26.52 15.81
C PRO A 98 1.63 25.64 15.68
N PRO A 99 1.43 24.94 14.55
CA PRO A 99 0.19 24.21 14.28
C PRO A 99 -0.22 23.22 15.39
N GLU A 100 0.75 22.57 16.03
CA GLU A 100 0.53 21.61 17.13
C GLU A 100 0.01 22.22 18.43
N MET A 101 0.05 23.55 18.58
CA MET A 101 -0.60 24.27 19.68
C MET A 101 -2.03 24.69 19.35
N ARG A 102 -2.40 24.74 18.07
CA ARG A 102 -3.72 25.18 17.61
C ARG A 102 -4.68 24.01 17.35
N SER A 103 -4.14 22.83 17.07
CA SER A 103 -4.92 21.65 16.71
C SER A 103 -4.26 20.37 17.20
N ALA A 104 -5.06 19.42 17.70
CA ALA A 104 -4.62 18.05 17.96
C ALA A 104 -4.51 17.21 16.66
N PHE A 105 -4.92 17.77 15.52
CA PHE A 105 -4.80 17.19 14.19
C PHE A 105 -3.92 18.10 13.31
N VAL A 106 -2.68 17.66 13.07
CA VAL A 106 -1.65 18.40 12.33
C VAL A 106 -1.09 17.60 11.16
N ASP A 107 -0.60 18.30 10.15
CA ASP A 107 0.12 17.73 9.01
C ASP A 107 1.32 18.60 8.66
N LEU A 108 2.49 18.19 9.15
CA LEU A 108 3.71 18.99 9.15
C LEU A 108 4.69 18.51 8.08
N LEU A 109 5.28 19.45 7.34
CA LEU A 109 6.34 19.15 6.39
C LEU A 109 7.61 18.74 7.14
N LEU A 110 8.20 17.61 6.77
CA LEU A 110 9.52 17.20 7.22
C LEU A 110 10.56 17.79 6.25
N PRO A 111 11.71 18.27 6.76
CA PRO A 111 12.79 18.70 5.89
C PRO A 111 13.21 17.52 5.01
N GLY A 112 13.40 17.77 3.71
CA GLY A 112 14.00 16.79 2.82
C GLY A 112 15.41 16.45 3.31
N GLU A 113 15.92 15.27 2.93
CA GLU A 113 17.30 14.82 3.23
C GLU A 113 18.38 15.65 2.50
N GLU A 114 18.17 16.94 2.27
CA GLU A 114 19.18 17.88 1.77
C GLU A 114 20.18 18.31 2.89
N GLY A 115 19.96 17.85 4.12
CA GLY A 115 20.66 18.31 5.34
C GLY A 115 21.78 17.42 5.89
N GLU A 116 22.07 16.26 5.29
CA GLU A 116 23.33 15.55 5.54
C GLU A 116 24.31 15.89 4.43
N ALA A 117 25.45 16.48 4.80
CA ALA A 117 26.49 16.91 3.88
C ALA A 117 27.06 15.71 3.09
N VAL A 118 26.45 15.39 1.95
CA VAL A 118 27.02 14.49 0.96
C VAL A 118 28.32 15.11 0.43
N PRO A 119 29.45 14.38 0.38
CA PRO A 119 30.72 14.92 -0.09
C PRO A 119 30.58 15.46 -1.52
N ALA A 120 31.09 16.66 -1.75
CA ALA A 120 31.16 17.30 -3.07
C ALA A 120 31.94 16.40 -4.05
N GLY A 121 31.20 15.64 -4.87
CA GLY A 121 31.77 14.67 -5.80
C GLY A 121 30.78 13.66 -6.39
N ALA A 122 29.62 13.45 -5.75
CA ALA A 122 28.52 12.68 -6.35
C ALA A 122 27.72 13.58 -7.31
N ALA A 123 27.48 13.09 -8.52
CA ALA A 123 26.74 13.82 -9.56
C ALA A 123 25.34 14.23 -9.07
N ALA A 124 24.86 15.33 -9.63
CA ALA A 124 23.60 16.00 -9.34
C ALA A 124 22.41 15.08 -8.97
N THR A 125 21.74 15.43 -7.86
CA THR A 125 20.30 15.29 -7.62
C THR A 125 19.70 13.89 -7.78
N THR A 126 19.68 13.09 -6.70
CA THR A 126 18.72 11.98 -6.56
C THR A 126 17.33 12.55 -6.25
N THR A 127 16.68 13.13 -7.27
CA THR A 127 15.23 13.28 -7.24
C THR A 127 14.65 11.87 -7.30
N THR A 128 14.12 11.36 -6.19
CA THR A 128 13.42 10.07 -6.16
C THR A 128 12.24 10.15 -7.14
N THR A 129 12.14 9.23 -8.10
CA THR A 129 11.09 9.24 -9.14
C THR A 129 10.17 8.04 -8.98
N PRO A 130 8.83 8.22 -9.00
CA PRO A 130 7.90 7.09 -9.03
C PRO A 130 8.11 6.23 -10.26
N VAL A 131 8.08 4.92 -10.09
CA VAL A 131 8.21 3.93 -11.17
C VAL A 131 6.92 3.14 -11.28
N TYR A 132 6.38 3.08 -12.50
CA TYR A 132 5.25 2.23 -12.86
C TYR A 132 5.69 1.20 -13.89
N VAL A 133 5.41 -0.08 -13.65
CA VAL A 133 5.71 -1.15 -14.60
C VAL A 133 4.43 -1.85 -14.99
N ALA A 134 4.13 -1.93 -16.28
CA ALA A 134 3.06 -2.76 -16.79
C ALA A 134 3.58 -4.15 -17.12
N ALA A 135 3.02 -5.18 -16.51
CA ALA A 135 3.29 -6.58 -16.83
C ALA A 135 2.07 -7.21 -17.50
N VAL A 136 2.19 -7.55 -18.79
CA VAL A 136 1.06 -7.98 -19.63
C VAL A 136 1.18 -9.44 -20.03
N ASP A 137 0.14 -10.22 -19.77
CA ASP A 137 0.01 -11.62 -20.20
C ASP A 137 -0.23 -11.72 -21.72
N LEU A 138 0.69 -12.36 -22.46
CA LEU A 138 0.54 -12.59 -23.91
C LEU A 138 -0.09 -13.94 -24.25
N SER A 139 -0.54 -14.70 -23.26
CA SER A 139 -1.13 -16.04 -23.40
C SER A 139 -2.64 -16.01 -23.72
N SER A 140 -3.18 -14.83 -24.07
CA SER A 140 -4.61 -14.56 -24.14
C SER A 140 -5.14 -14.22 -25.54
N SER A 141 -6.43 -13.89 -25.64
CA SER A 141 -7.09 -13.42 -26.85
C SER A 141 -6.69 -11.98 -27.23
N GLU A 142 -6.96 -11.60 -28.47
CA GLU A 142 -6.77 -10.22 -28.93
C GLU A 142 -7.67 -9.24 -28.13
N ASP A 143 -8.91 -9.62 -27.83
CA ASP A 143 -9.84 -8.77 -27.06
C ASP A 143 -9.31 -8.41 -25.66
N PHE A 144 -8.67 -9.36 -24.97
CA PHE A 144 -8.00 -9.10 -23.69
C PHE A 144 -6.88 -8.07 -23.86
N LEU A 145 -6.05 -8.22 -24.88
CA LEU A 145 -4.93 -7.31 -25.12
C LEU A 145 -5.43 -5.91 -25.51
N GLU A 146 -6.49 -5.79 -26.31
CA GLU A 146 -7.09 -4.50 -26.65
C GLU A 146 -7.68 -3.78 -25.42
N LEU A 147 -8.30 -4.53 -24.51
CA LEU A 147 -8.75 -3.99 -23.23
C LEU A 147 -7.56 -3.50 -22.37
N VAL A 148 -6.50 -4.30 -22.26
CA VAL A 148 -5.30 -3.93 -21.49
C VAL A 148 -4.60 -2.73 -22.12
N LYS A 149 -4.47 -2.65 -23.45
CA LYS A 149 -3.95 -1.47 -24.15
C LYS A 149 -4.78 -0.24 -23.81
N SER A 150 -6.11 -0.33 -23.92
CA SER A 150 -7.02 0.77 -23.56
C SER A 150 -6.84 1.22 -22.11
N ALA A 151 -6.64 0.28 -21.18
CA ALA A 151 -6.38 0.57 -19.78
C ALA A 151 -5.00 1.24 -19.56
N LEU A 152 -3.96 0.78 -20.24
CA LEU A 152 -2.63 1.37 -20.16
C LEU A 152 -2.57 2.77 -20.78
N LEU A 153 -3.30 3.01 -21.87
CA LEU A 153 -3.47 4.36 -22.41
C LEU A 153 -4.13 5.29 -21.40
N ALA A 154 -5.20 4.82 -20.75
CA ALA A 154 -5.86 5.58 -19.68
C ALA A 154 -4.92 5.82 -18.48
N ALA A 155 -4.08 4.83 -18.13
CA ALA A 155 -3.08 4.98 -17.08
C ALA A 155 -2.03 6.04 -17.43
N LEU A 156 -1.51 6.06 -18.66
CA LEU A 156 -0.53 7.06 -19.12
C LEU A 156 -1.07 8.49 -19.14
N GLU A 157 -2.39 8.67 -19.28
CA GLU A 157 -3.03 9.98 -19.12
C GLU A 157 -3.14 10.42 -17.66
N ALA A 158 -3.23 9.48 -16.72
CA ALA A 158 -3.42 9.75 -15.29
C ALA A 158 -2.11 9.78 -14.48
N ILE A 159 -1.05 9.12 -14.95
CA ILE A 159 0.25 9.09 -14.27
C ILE A 159 0.81 10.51 -14.15
N SER A 160 1.32 10.84 -12.97
CA SER A 160 1.93 12.14 -12.71
C SER A 160 3.17 12.35 -13.61
N PRO A 161 3.28 13.51 -14.27
CA PRO A 161 4.49 13.84 -15.02
C PRO A 161 5.74 13.79 -14.12
N GLY A 162 6.86 13.35 -14.68
CA GLY A 162 8.11 13.05 -13.96
C GLY A 162 8.26 11.59 -13.48
N SER A 163 7.26 10.75 -13.72
CA SER A 163 7.33 9.31 -13.43
C SER A 163 8.07 8.53 -14.53
N LEU A 164 8.65 7.40 -14.15
CA LEU A 164 9.22 6.42 -15.08
C LEU A 164 8.20 5.31 -15.36
N PHE A 165 8.18 4.83 -16.60
CA PHE A 165 7.31 3.74 -17.04
C PHE A 165 8.12 2.62 -17.71
N GLY A 166 7.88 1.39 -17.28
CA GLY A 166 8.43 0.18 -17.89
C GLY A 166 7.32 -0.69 -18.49
N LEU A 167 7.54 -1.26 -19.66
CA LEU A 167 6.61 -2.19 -20.30
C LEU A 167 7.23 -3.58 -20.40
N LEU A 168 6.60 -4.54 -19.73
CA LEU A 168 6.98 -5.94 -19.72
C LEU A 168 5.82 -6.81 -20.18
N THR A 169 6.15 -7.86 -20.93
CA THR A 169 5.21 -8.88 -21.34
C THR A 169 5.66 -10.25 -20.86
N PHE A 170 4.74 -11.15 -20.54
CA PHE A 170 5.09 -12.51 -20.11
C PHE A 170 4.19 -13.59 -20.75
N SER A 171 4.79 -14.74 -21.04
CA SER A 171 4.13 -16.00 -21.40
C SER A 171 5.06 -17.18 -21.05
N SER A 172 5.63 -17.89 -22.03
CA SER A 172 6.78 -18.80 -21.85
C SER A 172 8.13 -18.06 -21.83
N LYS A 173 8.12 -16.76 -22.14
CA LYS A 173 9.25 -15.85 -22.13
C LYS A 173 8.84 -14.52 -21.52
N ILE A 174 9.80 -13.78 -20.98
CA ILE A 174 9.67 -12.41 -20.50
C ILE A 174 10.19 -11.49 -21.60
N GLY A 175 9.37 -10.56 -22.07
CA GLY A 175 9.74 -9.54 -23.05
C GLY A 175 9.88 -8.18 -22.38
N LEU A 176 11.07 -7.58 -22.45
CA LEU A 176 11.36 -6.22 -21.99
C LEU A 176 11.36 -5.26 -23.17
N TYR A 177 10.63 -4.15 -23.05
CA TYR A 177 10.54 -3.13 -24.09
C TYR A 177 11.48 -1.96 -23.78
N ASP A 178 12.33 -1.63 -24.75
CA ASP A 178 13.04 -0.36 -24.83
C ASP A 178 12.26 0.57 -25.75
N VAL A 179 11.69 1.62 -25.17
CA VAL A 179 10.85 2.62 -25.84
C VAL A 179 11.54 3.99 -25.93
N GLN A 180 12.79 4.08 -25.52
CA GLN A 180 13.57 5.33 -25.53
C GLN A 180 14.21 5.58 -26.90
N GLY A 181 14.35 4.54 -27.72
CA GLY A 181 14.72 4.65 -29.13
C GLY A 181 13.58 5.20 -30.02
N PRO A 182 13.87 5.53 -31.29
CA PRO A 182 12.85 5.93 -32.26
C PRO A 182 11.94 4.78 -32.71
N ILE A 183 12.33 3.53 -32.46
CA ILE A 183 11.57 2.32 -32.75
C ILE A 183 11.63 1.46 -31.48
N PRO A 184 10.50 0.93 -30.99
CA PRO A 184 10.49 0.06 -29.82
C PRO A 184 11.26 -1.24 -30.08
N ILE A 185 12.16 -1.61 -29.18
CA ILE A 185 12.95 -2.84 -29.25
C ILE A 185 12.51 -3.77 -28.13
N VAL A 186 12.17 -5.02 -28.47
CA VAL A 186 11.81 -6.05 -27.48
C VAL A 186 12.96 -7.03 -27.31
N LYS A 187 13.46 -7.16 -26.09
CA LYS A 187 14.45 -8.19 -25.71
C LYS A 187 13.76 -9.27 -24.88
N ASN A 188 14.02 -10.53 -25.21
CA ASN A 188 13.35 -11.66 -24.59
C ASN A 188 14.30 -12.46 -23.69
N ALA A 189 13.84 -12.80 -22.49
CA ALA A 189 14.44 -13.77 -21.58
C ALA A 189 13.53 -15.01 -21.50
N PHE A 190 14.08 -16.22 -21.66
CA PHE A 190 13.28 -17.44 -21.65
C PHE A 190 13.08 -17.97 -20.23
N ILE A 191 11.85 -18.39 -19.92
CA ILE A 191 11.51 -19.04 -18.66
C ILE A 191 11.80 -20.53 -18.81
N PRO A 192 12.69 -21.13 -17.99
CA PRO A 192 12.93 -22.57 -18.04
C PRO A 192 11.67 -23.36 -17.62
N PRO A 193 11.43 -24.54 -18.22
CA PRO A 193 10.31 -25.42 -17.84
C PRO A 193 10.47 -26.09 -16.46
N GLY A 194 11.62 -25.91 -15.81
CA GLY A 194 11.96 -26.52 -14.51
C GLY A 194 11.53 -25.69 -13.29
N SER A 195 11.51 -26.36 -12.13
CA SER A 195 11.15 -25.77 -10.82
C SER A 195 12.27 -24.96 -10.16
N ASP A 196 13.46 -24.88 -10.75
CA ASP A 196 14.69 -24.36 -10.12
C ASP A 196 14.71 -22.84 -9.94
N GLY A 197 13.56 -22.17 -10.13
CA GLY A 197 13.31 -20.83 -9.59
C GLY A 197 14.08 -19.69 -10.24
N THR A 198 14.95 -19.95 -11.23
CA THR A 198 15.92 -18.97 -11.71
C THR A 198 15.90 -18.85 -13.22
N LEU A 199 16.06 -17.62 -13.72
CA LEU A 199 16.28 -17.37 -15.14
C LEU A 199 17.70 -17.81 -15.52
N PHE A 200 17.90 -18.17 -16.79
CA PHE A 200 19.24 -18.47 -17.31
C PHE A 200 20.13 -17.23 -17.39
N VAL A 201 19.51 -16.05 -17.52
CA VAL A 201 20.17 -14.74 -17.63
C VAL A 201 19.33 -13.76 -16.81
N ASP A 202 19.98 -12.99 -15.95
CA ASP A 202 19.33 -11.95 -15.16
C ASP A 202 18.80 -10.83 -16.07
N LEU A 203 17.70 -10.19 -15.67
CA LEU A 203 17.08 -9.15 -16.50
C LEU A 203 18.01 -7.96 -16.75
N GLU A 204 18.86 -7.59 -15.79
CA GLU A 204 19.87 -6.52 -15.91
C GLU A 204 20.87 -6.79 -17.04
N ASP A 205 21.28 -8.06 -17.22
CA ASP A 205 22.17 -8.46 -18.31
C ASP A 205 21.47 -8.44 -19.68
N VAL A 206 20.15 -8.69 -19.71
CA VAL A 206 19.35 -8.62 -20.93
C VAL A 206 19.15 -7.16 -21.35
N MET A 207 18.73 -6.32 -20.42
CA MET A 207 18.48 -4.90 -20.61
C MET A 207 18.83 -4.18 -19.30
N PRO A 208 19.68 -3.15 -19.33
CA PRO A 208 19.92 -2.33 -18.15
C PRO A 208 18.68 -1.55 -17.73
N LEU A 209 18.51 -1.32 -16.42
CA LEU A 209 17.31 -0.69 -15.87
C LEU A 209 16.99 0.69 -16.47
N HIS A 210 18.02 1.51 -16.70
CA HIS A 210 17.87 2.83 -17.30
C HIS A 210 17.39 2.80 -18.75
N SER A 211 17.53 1.68 -19.47
CA SER A 211 16.99 1.49 -20.82
C SER A 211 15.54 1.02 -20.79
N PHE A 212 15.20 0.19 -19.81
CA PHE A 212 13.84 -0.33 -19.60
C PHE A 212 12.86 0.73 -19.09
N LEU A 213 13.30 1.58 -18.15
CA LEU A 213 12.47 2.61 -17.53
C LEU A 213 12.52 3.91 -18.33
N ALA A 214 11.44 4.21 -19.05
CA ALA A 214 11.33 5.41 -19.87
C ALA A 214 10.61 6.55 -19.12
N PRO A 215 11.11 7.80 -19.16
CA PRO A 215 10.38 8.94 -18.61
C PRO A 215 9.10 9.21 -19.39
N VAL A 216 7.96 9.24 -18.68
CA VAL A 216 6.64 9.43 -19.31
C VAL A 216 6.56 10.76 -20.06
N ASP A 217 7.14 11.83 -19.51
CA ASP A 217 7.08 13.18 -20.07
C ASP A 217 7.69 13.31 -21.47
N SER A 218 8.74 12.53 -21.75
CA SER A 218 9.50 12.61 -23.00
C SER A 218 9.19 11.48 -23.97
N CYS A 219 8.71 10.34 -23.47
CA CYS A 219 8.52 9.12 -24.26
C CYS A 219 7.05 8.69 -24.38
N LYS A 220 6.07 9.48 -23.94
CA LYS A 220 4.64 9.12 -23.99
C LYS A 220 4.19 8.56 -25.34
N ASP A 221 4.42 9.29 -26.44
CA ASP A 221 4.01 8.85 -27.78
C ASP A 221 4.67 7.53 -28.20
N ARG A 222 5.92 7.30 -27.78
CA ARG A 222 6.67 6.07 -28.08
C ARG A 222 6.20 4.89 -27.25
N ILE A 223 5.81 5.14 -26.00
CA ILE A 223 5.16 4.13 -25.15
C ILE A 223 3.84 3.71 -25.81
N VAL A 224 3.04 4.67 -26.27
CA VAL A 224 1.78 4.40 -27.00
C VAL A 224 2.06 3.56 -28.26
N GLU A 225 3.04 3.93 -29.07
CA GLU A 225 3.43 3.14 -30.25
C GLU A 225 3.88 1.72 -29.87
N ALA A 226 4.63 1.56 -28.77
CA ALA A 226 5.04 0.26 -28.28
C ALA A 226 3.85 -0.60 -27.83
N LEU A 227 2.84 0.00 -27.18
CA LEU A 227 1.60 -0.71 -26.79
C LEU A 227 0.87 -1.29 -28.01
N GLU A 228 0.85 -0.57 -29.14
CA GLU A 228 0.26 -1.05 -30.39
C GLU A 228 0.99 -2.26 -31.00
N THR A 229 2.28 -2.44 -30.67
CA THR A 229 3.06 -3.61 -31.13
C THR A 229 2.72 -4.90 -30.37
N ILE A 230 2.04 -4.80 -29.22
CA ILE A 230 1.65 -5.96 -28.40
C ILE A 230 0.63 -6.81 -29.16
N LYS A 231 0.96 -8.09 -29.33
CA LYS A 231 0.12 -9.10 -29.99
C LYS A 231 0.15 -10.42 -29.21
N PRO A 232 -0.88 -11.26 -29.34
CA PRO A 232 -0.88 -12.57 -28.71
C PRO A 232 0.33 -13.40 -29.13
N THR A 233 0.78 -14.28 -28.25
CA THR A 233 1.83 -15.24 -28.59
C THR A 233 1.36 -16.12 -29.75
N SER A 234 2.02 -15.99 -30.89
CA SER A 234 1.58 -16.62 -32.13
C SER A 234 1.64 -18.15 -32.09
N SER A 235 0.71 -18.81 -32.80
CA SER A 235 0.51 -20.26 -32.78
C SER A 235 1.71 -21.11 -33.24
N TRP A 236 2.68 -20.52 -33.96
CA TRP A 236 3.90 -21.20 -34.40
C TRP A 236 5.01 -21.24 -33.32
N GLU A 237 5.02 -20.28 -32.39
CA GLU A 237 5.94 -20.30 -31.22
C GLU A 237 5.55 -21.40 -30.22
N ILE A 238 4.27 -21.77 -30.19
CA ILE A 238 3.70 -22.84 -29.35
C ILE A 238 4.30 -24.21 -29.74
N THR A 239 4.50 -24.47 -31.04
CA THR A 239 5.02 -25.73 -31.57
C THR A 239 6.51 -25.96 -31.31
N ALA A 240 7.31 -24.91 -31.16
CA ALA A 240 8.76 -25.05 -30.92
C ALA A 240 9.05 -25.55 -29.50
N THR A 241 8.23 -25.16 -28.51
CA THR A 241 8.33 -25.61 -27.12
C THR A 241 7.55 -26.89 -26.83
N ALA A 242 6.59 -27.26 -27.69
CA ALA A 242 5.72 -28.44 -27.53
C ALA A 242 6.31 -29.75 -28.07
N SER A 243 7.63 -29.83 -28.32
CA SER A 243 8.25 -31.09 -28.77
C SER A 243 8.29 -32.19 -27.70
N GLU A 244 7.84 -31.93 -26.47
CA GLU A 244 7.93 -32.90 -25.36
C GLU A 244 6.64 -33.17 -24.55
N VAL A 245 5.49 -32.55 -24.84
CA VAL A 245 4.26 -32.87 -24.09
C VAL A 245 3.08 -33.05 -25.04
N GLN A 246 2.75 -34.32 -25.26
CA GLN A 246 1.63 -34.78 -26.07
C GLN A 246 0.38 -34.82 -25.18
N ASP A 247 -0.39 -33.72 -25.13
CA ASP A 247 -1.80 -33.81 -24.76
C ASP A 247 -2.65 -32.64 -25.32
N HIS A 248 -3.90 -32.95 -25.66
CA HIS A 248 -4.79 -32.22 -26.56
C HIS A 248 -5.54 -31.02 -25.94
N ALA A 249 -4.82 -30.05 -25.38
CA ALA A 249 -5.35 -28.71 -25.14
C ALA A 249 -4.25 -27.67 -25.37
N LEU A 250 -4.51 -26.67 -26.21
CA LEU A 250 -3.61 -25.53 -26.44
C LEU A 250 -3.52 -24.69 -25.16
N HIS A 251 -2.83 -25.19 -24.13
CA HIS A 251 -2.56 -24.44 -22.92
C HIS A 251 -1.45 -23.45 -23.23
N TYR A 252 -1.82 -22.19 -23.44
CA TYR A 252 -0.87 -21.09 -23.50
C TYR A 252 -0.08 -21.03 -22.19
N ALA A 253 1.24 -21.07 -22.29
CA ALA A 253 2.12 -21.06 -21.13
C ALA A 253 2.14 -19.68 -20.46
N ARG A 254 1.84 -19.65 -19.16
CA ARG A 254 1.76 -18.47 -18.29
C ARG A 254 2.79 -18.56 -17.17
N GLY A 255 3.98 -18.02 -17.44
CA GLY A 255 5.11 -17.95 -16.53
C GLY A 255 5.03 -16.81 -15.50
N PHE A 256 3.86 -16.57 -14.91
CA PHE A 256 3.61 -15.42 -14.04
C PHE A 256 4.54 -15.37 -12.82
N GLY A 257 4.70 -16.50 -12.10
CA GLY A 257 5.46 -16.51 -10.84
C GLY A 257 6.92 -16.08 -11.02
N LEU A 258 7.64 -16.70 -11.97
CA LEU A 258 9.03 -16.33 -12.27
C LEU A 258 9.13 -14.94 -12.90
N ALA A 259 8.16 -14.52 -13.74
CA ALA A 259 8.17 -13.18 -14.31
C ALA A 259 8.08 -12.10 -13.21
N MET A 260 7.20 -12.28 -12.22
CA MET A 260 7.07 -11.33 -11.11
C MET A 260 8.32 -11.34 -10.21
N ASP A 261 8.86 -12.53 -9.90
CA ASP A 261 10.11 -12.63 -9.12
C ASP A 261 11.29 -11.94 -9.80
N ALA A 262 11.48 -12.18 -11.09
CA ALA A 262 12.55 -11.57 -11.87
C ALA A 262 12.42 -10.04 -11.92
N VAL A 263 11.20 -9.50 -12.09
CA VAL A 263 10.98 -8.04 -12.15
C VAL A 263 11.18 -7.39 -10.79
N VAL A 264 10.70 -8.02 -9.71
CA VAL A 264 10.92 -7.52 -8.35
C VAL A 264 12.42 -7.45 -8.05
N ASN A 265 13.17 -8.50 -8.40
CA ASN A 265 14.62 -8.53 -8.22
C ASN A 265 15.34 -7.52 -9.12
N TYR A 266 14.88 -7.34 -10.36
CA TYR A 266 15.44 -6.36 -11.31
C TYR A 266 15.23 -4.91 -10.86
N LEU A 267 14.11 -4.61 -10.20
CA LEU A 267 13.88 -3.31 -9.57
C LEU A 267 14.68 -3.13 -8.26
N CYS A 268 15.20 -4.23 -7.69
CA CYS A 268 15.96 -4.25 -6.44
C CYS A 268 17.48 -4.17 -6.66
N SER A 269 18.03 -4.82 -7.71
CA SER A 269 19.46 -4.91 -7.95
C SER A 269 20.08 -3.54 -8.22
N GLU A 270 21.05 -3.17 -7.39
CA GLU A 270 21.91 -1.96 -7.48
C GLU A 270 21.29 -0.59 -7.13
N TYR A 271 19.98 -0.48 -6.93
CA TYR A 271 19.31 0.82 -6.74
C TYR A 271 18.31 0.87 -5.58
N GLY A 272 18.48 0.04 -4.55
CA GLY A 272 17.57 -0.09 -3.39
C GLY A 272 17.28 1.18 -2.57
N SER A 273 17.81 2.34 -2.96
CA SER A 273 17.49 3.67 -2.42
C SER A 273 17.10 4.72 -3.48
N THR A 274 16.96 4.34 -4.77
CA THR A 274 16.73 5.31 -5.87
C THR A 274 15.25 5.57 -6.11
N PHE A 275 14.39 4.59 -5.86
CA PHE A 275 12.95 4.71 -6.08
C PHE A 275 12.21 4.69 -4.74
N GLU A 276 11.48 5.76 -4.42
CA GLU A 276 10.58 5.79 -3.26
C GLU A 276 9.30 4.96 -3.48
N LEU A 277 8.96 4.70 -4.74
CA LEU A 277 7.79 3.92 -5.14
C LEU A 277 8.08 3.17 -6.44
N ALA A 278 7.94 1.84 -6.41
CA ALA A 278 7.84 1.02 -7.59
C ALA A 278 6.51 0.25 -7.57
N ARG A 279 5.66 0.44 -8.58
CA ARG A 279 4.34 -0.18 -8.65
C ARG A 279 4.20 -0.97 -9.94
N ILE A 280 3.91 -2.26 -9.82
CA ILE A 280 3.73 -3.18 -10.94
C ILE A 280 2.23 -3.39 -11.15
N PHE A 281 1.72 -3.01 -12.32
CA PHE A 281 0.38 -3.33 -12.79
C PHE A 281 0.43 -4.62 -13.60
N THR A 282 -0.02 -5.71 -13.00
CA THR A 282 0.00 -7.02 -13.66
C THR A 282 -1.37 -7.39 -14.18
N PHE A 283 -1.47 -7.60 -15.49
CA PHE A 283 -2.69 -8.02 -16.17
C PHE A 283 -2.60 -9.51 -16.49
N LEU A 284 -3.51 -10.29 -15.92
CA LEU A 284 -3.48 -11.76 -15.99
C LEU A 284 -4.79 -12.27 -16.57
N SER A 285 -4.73 -13.13 -17.59
CA SER A 285 -5.95 -13.63 -18.25
C SER A 285 -6.39 -15.03 -17.79
N GLY A 286 -5.68 -15.64 -16.85
CA GLY A 286 -6.01 -16.97 -16.33
C GLY A 286 -4.96 -17.50 -15.36
N PRO A 287 -5.09 -18.76 -14.89
CA PRO A 287 -4.19 -19.34 -13.90
C PRO A 287 -2.73 -19.42 -14.41
N PRO A 288 -1.74 -19.03 -13.59
CA PRO A 288 -0.34 -19.35 -13.82
C PRO A 288 -0.15 -20.85 -13.99
N ASN A 289 0.35 -21.28 -15.15
CA ASN A 289 0.43 -22.71 -15.50
C ASN A 289 1.84 -23.17 -15.93
N TYR A 290 2.82 -22.27 -15.90
CA TYR A 290 4.19 -22.51 -16.38
C TYR A 290 5.24 -21.96 -15.40
N GLY A 291 6.32 -22.72 -15.19
CA GLY A 291 7.42 -22.34 -14.30
C GLY A 291 7.08 -22.31 -12.79
N PRO A 292 8.00 -21.76 -11.98
CA PRO A 292 7.79 -21.54 -10.55
C PRO A 292 6.51 -20.76 -10.24
N GLY A 293 5.81 -21.15 -9.16
CA GLY A 293 4.52 -20.54 -8.80
C GLY A 293 3.32 -21.03 -9.61
N LYS A 294 3.50 -22.06 -10.46
CA LYS A 294 2.39 -22.74 -11.15
C LYS A 294 1.29 -23.16 -10.18
N ILE A 295 0.05 -22.86 -10.55
CA ILE A 295 -1.17 -23.24 -9.84
C ILE A 295 -1.80 -24.43 -10.56
N GLU A 296 -2.15 -25.46 -9.80
CA GLU A 296 -2.84 -26.63 -10.33
C GLU A 296 -4.35 -26.37 -10.39
N THR A 297 -4.89 -26.23 -11.59
CA THR A 297 -6.33 -26.17 -11.80
C THR A 297 -6.91 -27.57 -11.61
N ARG A 298 -7.53 -27.84 -10.45
CA ARG A 298 -8.20 -29.12 -10.19
C ARG A 298 -9.31 -29.34 -11.23
N SER A 299 -9.41 -30.56 -11.78
CA SER A 299 -10.45 -30.89 -12.76
C SER A 299 -11.85 -30.83 -12.14
N ASP A 300 -12.86 -30.52 -12.95
CA ASP A 300 -14.27 -30.34 -12.60
C ASP A 300 -14.94 -31.50 -11.82
N GLY A 301 -14.24 -32.61 -11.58
CA GLY A 301 -14.73 -33.76 -10.81
C GLY A 301 -14.91 -33.49 -9.32
N GLU A 302 -14.09 -32.63 -8.71
CA GLU A 302 -14.17 -32.31 -7.26
C GLU A 302 -15.12 -31.15 -6.95
N HIS A 303 -15.51 -30.34 -7.93
CA HIS A 303 -16.53 -29.29 -7.77
C HIS A 303 -17.89 -29.85 -7.32
N ASN A 304 -18.18 -31.13 -7.61
CA ASN A 304 -19.39 -31.81 -7.17
C ASN A 304 -19.28 -32.46 -5.77
N ALA A 305 -18.09 -32.54 -5.18
CA ALA A 305 -17.92 -32.93 -3.77
C ALA A 305 -18.30 -31.79 -2.81
N ALA A 306 -18.49 -30.57 -3.31
CA ALA A 306 -18.90 -29.35 -2.60
C ALA A 306 -20.37 -29.34 -2.10
N LYS A 307 -21.07 -30.49 -2.13
CA LYS A 307 -22.41 -30.65 -1.53
C LYS A 307 -22.38 -31.32 -0.16
N MET A 308 -21.21 -31.48 0.46
CA MET A 308 -21.11 -31.94 1.84
C MET A 308 -21.03 -30.74 2.80
N PRO A 309 -22.02 -30.55 3.70
CA PRO A 309 -21.97 -29.47 4.67
C PRO A 309 -20.82 -29.74 5.66
N GLY A 310 -19.79 -28.90 5.63
CA GLY A 310 -18.62 -28.99 6.52
C GLY A 310 -17.24 -28.90 5.83
N SER A 311 -17.16 -28.81 4.51
CA SER A 311 -15.89 -28.70 3.76
C SER A 311 -15.63 -27.34 3.11
N ASP A 312 -16.38 -26.29 3.45
CA ASP A 312 -16.16 -24.95 2.84
C ASP A 312 -14.81 -24.32 3.23
N HIS A 313 -14.15 -24.82 4.28
CA HIS A 313 -12.87 -24.30 4.77
C HIS A 313 -11.67 -24.68 3.90
N THR A 314 -11.79 -25.67 3.00
CA THR A 314 -10.67 -26.13 2.17
C THR A 314 -10.40 -25.28 0.92
N PHE A 315 -11.26 -24.31 0.59
CA PHE A 315 -11.13 -23.51 -0.64
C PHE A 315 -10.37 -22.17 -0.47
N ILE A 316 -10.11 -21.73 0.77
CA ILE A 316 -9.42 -20.46 1.06
C ILE A 316 -7.94 -20.70 1.41
N SER A 317 -7.53 -21.96 1.58
CA SER A 317 -6.13 -22.30 1.84
C SER A 317 -5.26 -21.97 0.63
N VAL A 318 -4.22 -21.17 0.85
CA VAL A 318 -3.17 -20.88 -0.13
C VAL A 318 -2.53 -22.19 -0.59
N GLN A 319 -2.48 -22.43 -1.90
CA GLN A 319 -1.93 -23.66 -2.47
C GLN A 319 -0.39 -23.69 -2.42
N THR A 320 0.26 -22.52 -2.42
CA THR A 320 1.71 -22.40 -2.50
C THR A 320 2.26 -21.24 -1.68
N ASN A 321 3.34 -21.49 -0.93
CA ASN A 321 4.07 -20.45 -0.20
C ASN A 321 4.94 -19.58 -1.12
N PHE A 322 5.00 -19.88 -2.42
CA PHE A 322 5.79 -19.13 -3.39
C PHE A 322 5.41 -17.64 -3.40
N TYR A 323 4.10 -17.34 -3.46
CA TYR A 323 3.62 -15.96 -3.52
C TYR A 323 3.79 -15.20 -2.20
N THR A 324 3.78 -15.88 -1.06
CA THR A 324 4.12 -15.29 0.25
C THR A 324 5.59 -14.88 0.30
N ASN A 325 6.50 -15.74 -0.15
CA ASN A 325 7.93 -15.43 -0.19
C ASN A 325 8.23 -14.29 -1.17
N LEU A 326 7.59 -14.32 -2.35
CA LEU A 326 7.70 -13.25 -3.33
C LEU A 326 7.16 -11.91 -2.81
N ALA A 327 6.03 -11.92 -2.09
CA ALA A 327 5.50 -10.73 -1.44
C ALA A 327 6.50 -10.15 -0.44
N ALA A 328 7.11 -10.99 0.41
CA ALA A 328 8.14 -10.54 1.34
C ALA A 328 9.36 -9.92 0.62
N SER A 329 9.82 -10.50 -0.50
CA SER A 329 10.87 -9.91 -1.34
C SER A 329 10.44 -8.56 -1.94
N ALA A 330 9.20 -8.46 -2.44
CA ALA A 330 8.65 -7.22 -2.98
C ALA A 330 8.58 -6.11 -1.93
N VAL A 331 8.18 -6.43 -0.70
CA VAL A 331 8.16 -5.49 0.41
C VAL A 331 9.55 -4.97 0.74
N GLN A 332 10.55 -5.86 0.80
CA GLN A 332 11.94 -5.46 1.04
C GLN A 332 12.48 -4.57 -0.08
N ALA A 333 12.04 -4.79 -1.32
CA ALA A 333 12.38 -3.97 -2.48
C ALA A 333 11.55 -2.67 -2.59
N GLY A 334 10.57 -2.42 -1.71
CA GLY A 334 9.66 -1.28 -1.81
C GLY A 334 8.72 -1.33 -3.03
N VAL A 335 8.47 -2.54 -3.55
CA VAL A 335 7.65 -2.79 -4.73
C VAL A 335 6.23 -3.18 -4.32
N CYS A 336 5.22 -2.57 -4.93
CA CYS A 336 3.82 -2.98 -4.84
C CYS A 336 3.39 -3.70 -6.13
N VAL A 337 2.60 -4.76 -6.00
CA VAL A 337 2.04 -5.49 -7.15
C VAL A 337 0.51 -5.41 -7.13
N ASP A 338 -0.08 -4.70 -8.08
CA ASP A 338 -1.52 -4.81 -8.34
C ASP A 338 -1.78 -5.90 -9.36
N LEU A 339 -2.78 -6.74 -9.08
CA LEU A 339 -3.19 -7.81 -9.98
C LEU A 339 -4.57 -7.50 -10.55
N PHE A 340 -4.63 -7.32 -11.87
CA PHE A 340 -5.85 -7.21 -12.65
C PHE A 340 -6.11 -8.55 -13.33
N ALA A 341 -6.90 -9.40 -12.68
CA ALA A 341 -7.32 -10.69 -13.21
C ALA A 341 -8.55 -10.49 -14.11
N ILE A 342 -8.39 -10.74 -15.41
CA ILE A 342 -9.44 -10.56 -16.42
C ILE A 342 -9.73 -11.93 -17.02
N THR A 343 -10.59 -12.68 -16.36
CA THR A 343 -10.80 -14.09 -16.69
C THR A 343 -12.11 -14.64 -16.14
N ASN A 344 -12.71 -15.57 -16.89
CA ASN A 344 -13.83 -16.41 -16.44
C ASN A 344 -13.36 -17.79 -15.96
N GLU A 345 -12.06 -18.09 -16.06
CA GLU A 345 -11.50 -19.37 -15.65
C GLU A 345 -11.12 -19.36 -14.17
N TYR A 346 -11.16 -20.55 -13.55
CA TYR A 346 -10.66 -20.71 -12.18
C TYR A 346 -9.16 -20.42 -12.12
N THR A 347 -8.79 -19.37 -11.38
CA THR A 347 -7.42 -18.80 -11.33
C THR A 347 -6.78 -18.91 -9.94
N ASP A 348 -7.47 -19.56 -8.98
CA ASP A 348 -7.08 -19.63 -7.57
C ASP A 348 -6.62 -18.27 -6.99
N LEU A 349 -7.54 -17.30 -7.01
CA LEU A 349 -7.29 -15.96 -6.51
C LEU A 349 -6.85 -15.96 -5.04
N SER A 350 -7.18 -16.98 -4.25
CA SER A 350 -6.74 -17.12 -2.87
C SER A 350 -5.22 -17.11 -2.74
N SER A 351 -4.51 -17.82 -3.63
CA SER A 351 -3.04 -17.87 -3.63
C SER A 351 -2.43 -16.60 -4.21
N LEU A 352 -3.02 -16.04 -5.28
CA LEU A 352 -2.49 -14.84 -5.95
C LEU A 352 -2.75 -13.55 -5.16
N LYS A 353 -3.85 -13.49 -4.42
CA LYS A 353 -4.19 -12.36 -3.55
C LYS A 353 -3.08 -12.06 -2.55
N VAL A 354 -2.38 -13.10 -2.08
CA VAL A 354 -1.26 -12.96 -1.14
C VAL A 354 -0.22 -12.00 -1.71
N LEU A 355 0.20 -12.18 -2.96
CA LEU A 355 1.20 -11.30 -3.59
C LEU A 355 0.74 -9.85 -3.62
N SER A 356 -0.50 -9.58 -4.01
CA SER A 356 -0.99 -8.21 -4.12
C SER A 356 -1.22 -7.56 -2.76
N VAL A 357 -1.91 -8.25 -1.86
CA VAL A 357 -2.25 -7.72 -0.54
C VAL A 357 -1.03 -7.57 0.35
N GLU A 358 -0.16 -8.57 0.37
CA GLU A 358 1.10 -8.56 1.12
C GLU A 358 2.24 -7.85 0.38
N SER A 359 2.02 -7.18 -0.75
CA SER A 359 2.97 -6.17 -1.26
C SER A 359 2.44 -4.74 -1.12
N GLY A 360 1.24 -4.56 -0.56
CA GLY A 360 0.57 -3.27 -0.43
C GLY A 360 -0.15 -2.80 -1.71
N GLY A 361 -0.30 -3.68 -2.70
CA GLY A 361 -1.15 -3.47 -3.87
C GLY A 361 -2.60 -3.91 -3.66
N SER A 362 -3.31 -4.08 -4.77
CA SER A 362 -4.73 -4.47 -4.79
C SER A 362 -5.01 -5.54 -5.86
N LEU A 363 -6.03 -6.36 -5.60
CA LEU A 363 -6.53 -7.36 -6.53
C LEU A 363 -7.86 -6.88 -7.12
N TYR A 364 -7.92 -6.80 -8.45
CA TYR A 364 -9.12 -6.48 -9.22
C TYR A 364 -9.50 -7.66 -10.09
N MET A 365 -10.77 -8.04 -10.07
CA MET A 365 -11.29 -9.16 -10.87
C MET A 365 -12.34 -8.64 -11.84
N TYR A 366 -12.13 -8.92 -13.13
CA TYR A 366 -13.05 -8.62 -14.21
C TYR A 366 -13.44 -9.94 -14.88
N SER A 367 -14.71 -10.32 -14.81
CA SER A 367 -15.17 -11.60 -15.36
C SER A 367 -15.06 -11.63 -16.89
N ASN A 368 -15.40 -10.54 -17.56
CA ASN A 368 -15.40 -10.45 -19.02
C ASN A 368 -14.61 -9.23 -19.51
N THR A 369 -14.27 -9.25 -20.79
CA THR A 369 -13.61 -8.13 -21.48
C THR A 369 -14.60 -7.05 -21.89
N ASP A 370 -15.80 -7.43 -22.33
CA ASP A 370 -16.75 -6.54 -23.00
C ASP A 370 -17.44 -5.54 -22.07
N GLU A 371 -17.69 -5.91 -20.81
CA GLU A 371 -18.33 -5.05 -19.80
C GLU A 371 -17.31 -4.54 -18.76
N SER A 372 -16.02 -4.68 -19.05
CA SER A 372 -14.96 -4.29 -18.13
C SER A 372 -14.83 -2.78 -18.01
N THR A 373 -14.86 -2.28 -16.77
CA THR A 373 -14.58 -0.88 -16.42
C THR A 373 -13.09 -0.61 -16.18
N LEU A 374 -12.22 -1.55 -16.53
CA LEU A 374 -10.79 -1.50 -16.23
C LEU A 374 -10.12 -0.16 -16.64
N PRO A 375 -10.32 0.38 -17.85
CA PRO A 375 -9.71 1.67 -18.22
C PRO A 375 -10.19 2.83 -17.34
N GLN A 376 -11.46 2.86 -16.96
CA GLN A 376 -12.00 3.90 -16.10
C GLN A 376 -11.51 3.74 -14.66
N ASP A 377 -11.38 2.51 -14.19
CA ASP A 377 -10.94 2.20 -12.84
C ASP A 377 -9.46 2.53 -12.64
N ILE A 378 -8.59 2.18 -13.60
CA ILE A 378 -7.16 2.51 -13.53
C ILE A 378 -6.92 4.02 -13.65
N TYR A 379 -7.66 4.71 -14.51
CA TYR A 379 -7.60 6.17 -14.61
C TYR A 379 -8.00 6.82 -13.28
N LYS A 380 -9.13 6.39 -12.70
CA LYS A 380 -9.60 6.91 -11.40
C LYS A 380 -8.66 6.57 -10.27
N MET A 381 -8.03 5.40 -10.31
CA MET A 381 -7.03 4.98 -9.34
C MET A 381 -5.87 5.97 -9.39
N LEU A 382 -5.20 6.08 -10.54
CA LEU A 382 -4.00 6.91 -10.72
C LEU A 382 -4.24 8.42 -10.60
N SER A 383 -5.43 8.90 -10.93
CA SER A 383 -5.78 10.33 -10.80
C SER A 383 -5.96 10.79 -9.34
N ARG A 384 -6.06 9.85 -8.39
CA ARG A 384 -6.18 10.18 -6.97
C ARG A 384 -4.81 10.53 -6.39
N PRO A 385 -4.76 11.41 -5.38
CA PRO A 385 -3.54 11.58 -4.63
C PRO A 385 -3.15 10.25 -3.98
N TYR A 386 -1.86 9.96 -4.00
CA TYR A 386 -1.27 8.81 -3.32
C TYR A 386 -0.23 9.25 -2.29
N ALA A 387 -0.15 8.44 -1.25
CA ALA A 387 0.91 8.46 -0.26
C ALA A 387 1.80 7.23 -0.47
N PHE A 388 3.12 7.39 -0.35
CA PHE A 388 4.10 6.32 -0.53
C PHE A 388 5.19 6.33 0.55
N GLY A 389 5.84 5.18 0.70
CA GLY A 389 6.85 4.94 1.74
C GLY A 389 6.30 5.22 3.14
N CYS A 390 5.06 4.83 3.40
CA CYS A 390 4.32 5.29 4.56
C CYS A 390 4.64 4.48 5.81
N VAL A 391 4.68 5.16 6.95
CA VAL A 391 4.81 4.53 8.27
C VAL A 391 3.67 5.01 9.15
N LEU A 392 2.82 4.08 9.57
CA LEU A 392 1.68 4.32 10.44
C LEU A 392 1.97 3.74 11.83
N ARG A 393 1.76 4.53 12.88
CA ARG A 393 1.91 4.10 14.26
C ARG A 393 0.77 4.60 15.12
N LEU A 394 0.13 3.68 15.83
CA LEU A 394 -0.92 3.98 16.79
C LEU A 394 -0.39 3.82 18.22
N ARG A 395 -0.84 4.70 19.11
CA ARG A 395 -0.54 4.69 20.54
C ARG A 395 -1.81 4.94 21.33
N THR A 396 -1.99 4.18 22.40
CA THR A 396 -3.13 4.24 23.31
C THR A 396 -2.66 4.69 24.69
N SER A 397 -3.55 5.28 25.50
CA SER A 397 -3.31 5.52 26.92
C SER A 397 -3.10 4.20 27.67
N THR A 398 -2.52 4.26 28.87
CA THR A 398 -2.01 3.10 29.60
C THR A 398 -3.05 2.03 29.96
N GLU A 399 -4.32 2.38 29.98
CA GLU A 399 -5.42 1.53 30.41
C GLU A 399 -5.87 0.50 29.36
N PHE A 400 -5.51 0.71 28.09
CA PHE A 400 -5.90 -0.16 26.98
C PHE A 400 -4.80 -0.26 25.93
N LYS A 401 -4.86 -1.30 25.12
CA LYS A 401 -3.90 -1.56 24.05
C LYS A 401 -4.59 -2.03 22.79
N ILE A 402 -3.84 -2.02 21.70
CA ILE A 402 -4.24 -2.59 20.42
C ILE A 402 -4.08 -4.11 20.54
N ALA A 403 -5.18 -4.84 20.34
CA ALA A 403 -5.21 -6.30 20.36
C ALA A 403 -4.79 -6.84 18.99
N ASP A 404 -5.54 -6.45 17.96
CA ASP A 404 -5.35 -6.88 16.58
C ASP A 404 -5.40 -5.68 15.64
N SER A 405 -4.80 -5.85 14.47
CA SER A 405 -4.79 -4.82 13.43
C SER A 405 -5.00 -5.46 12.06
N TYR A 406 -5.83 -4.83 11.24
CA TYR A 406 -6.28 -5.36 9.96
C TYR A 406 -6.11 -4.32 8.85
N GLY A 407 -5.65 -4.79 7.69
CA GLY A 407 -5.45 -3.99 6.48
C GLY A 407 -4.21 -4.42 5.72
N HIS A 408 -3.92 -3.75 4.61
CA HIS A 408 -2.79 -4.08 3.74
C HIS A 408 -1.54 -3.31 4.21
N PHE A 409 -0.82 -3.88 5.17
CA PHE A 409 0.42 -3.33 5.71
C PHE A 409 1.35 -4.44 6.22
N PHE A 410 2.59 -4.06 6.52
CA PHE A 410 3.59 -4.91 7.12
C PHE A 410 3.88 -4.47 8.55
N PRO A 411 3.76 -5.34 9.55
CA PRO A 411 4.20 -5.01 10.89
C PRO A 411 5.72 -4.80 10.89
N ASP A 412 6.18 -3.77 11.59
CA ASP A 412 7.61 -3.54 11.79
C ASP A 412 8.20 -4.67 12.67
N PRO A 413 9.35 -5.26 12.29
CA PRO A 413 9.94 -6.37 13.03
C PRO A 413 10.57 -5.94 14.37
N GLN A 414 10.88 -4.66 14.56
CA GLN A 414 11.56 -4.12 15.75
C GLN A 414 10.58 -3.41 16.70
N TYR A 415 9.60 -2.70 16.16
CA TYR A 415 8.72 -1.82 16.95
C TYR A 415 7.26 -2.27 16.91
N THR A 416 6.71 -2.57 18.09
CA THR A 416 5.28 -2.89 18.24
C THR A 416 4.39 -1.72 17.81
N ASN A 417 3.26 -2.03 17.19
CA ASN A 417 2.26 -1.08 16.69
C ASN A 417 2.78 -0.10 15.63
N VAL A 418 3.89 -0.44 14.97
CA VAL A 418 4.41 0.26 13.79
C VAL A 418 4.11 -0.58 12.57
N GLN A 419 3.58 0.07 11.54
CA GLN A 419 3.14 -0.56 10.31
C GLN A 419 3.73 0.18 9.11
N HIS A 420 4.34 -0.57 8.21
CA HIS A 420 4.85 -0.08 6.93
C HIS A 420 3.78 -0.29 5.86
N ILE A 421 3.48 0.78 5.13
CA ILE A 421 2.51 0.81 4.05
C ILE A 421 3.24 1.36 2.83
N ASN A 422 3.51 0.51 1.84
CA ASN A 422 4.27 0.91 0.66
C ASN A 422 3.57 2.03 -0.11
N CYS A 423 2.26 1.89 -0.34
CA CYS A 423 1.43 2.95 -0.89
C CYS A 423 -0.01 2.88 -0.37
N CYS A 424 -0.70 4.01 -0.31
CA CYS A 424 -2.12 4.06 -0.03
C CYS A 424 -2.79 5.30 -0.63
N ASP A 425 -4.07 5.15 -1.01
CA ASP A 425 -4.90 6.26 -1.49
C ASP A 425 -5.67 6.92 -0.34
N SER A 426 -6.47 7.94 -0.66
CA SER A 426 -7.27 8.67 0.32
C SER A 426 -8.40 7.85 0.97
N PHE A 427 -8.69 6.64 0.47
CA PHE A 427 -9.78 5.76 0.91
C PHE A 427 -9.29 4.52 1.64
N ALA A 428 -8.00 4.18 1.49
CA ALA A 428 -7.37 3.09 2.22
C ALA A 428 -7.61 3.21 3.72
N THR A 429 -8.25 2.18 4.28
CA THR A 429 -8.71 2.16 5.67
C THR A 429 -8.12 0.95 6.38
N TYR A 430 -7.65 1.19 7.60
CA TYR A 430 -7.00 0.23 8.48
C TYR A 430 -7.79 0.13 9.77
N VAL A 431 -7.96 -1.08 10.29
CA VAL A 431 -8.87 -1.35 11.40
C VAL A 431 -8.08 -1.89 12.56
N TYR A 432 -8.40 -1.47 13.77
CA TYR A 432 -7.69 -1.85 14.98
C TYR A 432 -8.67 -2.22 16.07
N ASP A 433 -8.48 -3.39 16.65
CA ASP A 433 -9.23 -3.83 17.82
C ASP A 433 -8.49 -3.43 19.08
N PHE A 434 -9.27 -3.13 20.11
CA PHE A 434 -8.80 -2.72 21.41
C PHE A 434 -9.15 -3.75 22.47
N GLU A 435 -8.23 -3.91 23.41
CA GLU A 435 -8.44 -4.68 24.62
C GLU A 435 -7.97 -3.88 25.82
N PHE A 436 -8.61 -4.11 26.97
CA PHE A 436 -8.13 -3.53 28.21
C PHE A 436 -6.78 -4.14 28.60
N GLN A 437 -5.91 -3.29 29.14
CA GLN A 437 -4.73 -3.76 29.84
C GLN A 437 -5.19 -4.46 31.13
N LYS A 438 -4.46 -5.49 31.55
CA LYS A 438 -4.84 -6.29 32.73
C LYS A 438 -5.04 -5.39 33.97
N ASP A 439 -6.11 -5.64 34.70
CA ASP A 439 -6.49 -4.93 35.94
C ASP A 439 -6.66 -3.40 35.76
N SER A 440 -6.89 -2.94 34.53
CA SER A 440 -7.08 -1.52 34.20
C SER A 440 -8.55 -1.16 34.03
N GLN A 441 -8.89 0.07 34.38
CA GLN A 441 -10.24 0.64 34.22
C GLN A 441 -10.14 2.16 34.08
N PHE A 442 -11.12 2.73 33.38
CA PHE A 442 -11.35 4.17 33.37
C PHE A 442 -12.28 4.56 34.51
N SER A 443 -11.91 5.61 35.23
CA SER A 443 -12.71 6.19 36.30
C SER A 443 -12.75 7.70 36.15
N ARG A 444 -13.65 8.38 36.88
CA ARG A 444 -13.70 9.86 36.89
C ARG A 444 -12.41 10.52 37.39
N LYS A 445 -11.50 9.77 38.01
CA LYS A 445 -10.21 10.25 38.52
C LYS A 445 -9.03 9.86 37.62
N SER A 446 -9.21 8.91 36.70
CA SER A 446 -8.16 8.52 35.77
C SER A 446 -8.11 9.50 34.60
N SER A 447 -7.00 9.46 33.86
CA SER A 447 -6.93 10.03 32.52
C SER A 447 -8.07 9.49 31.66
N PRO A 448 -8.67 10.34 30.81
CA PRO A 448 -9.58 9.85 29.78
C PRO A 448 -8.80 8.97 28.77
N PRO A 449 -9.47 8.06 28.06
CA PRO A 449 -8.86 7.29 26.99
C PRO A 449 -8.34 8.21 25.90
N ILE A 450 -7.05 8.06 25.56
CA ILE A 450 -6.41 8.82 24.49
C ILE A 450 -5.85 7.89 23.44
N LEU A 451 -6.10 8.22 22.18
CA LEU A 451 -5.55 7.57 21.00
C LEU A 451 -4.73 8.58 20.20
N GLN A 452 -3.48 8.27 19.92
CA GLN A 452 -2.64 9.04 19.03
C GLN A 452 -2.23 8.21 17.82
N ILE A 453 -2.51 8.74 16.64
CA ILE A 453 -2.10 8.16 15.36
C ILE A 453 -1.05 9.08 14.74
N ALA A 454 0.10 8.52 14.40
CA ALA A 454 1.15 9.20 13.66
C ALA A 454 1.34 8.50 12.32
N PHE A 455 1.24 9.27 11.23
CA PHE A 455 1.35 8.79 9.86
C PHE A 455 2.41 9.62 9.15
N LYS A 456 3.54 8.99 8.85
CA LYS A 456 4.59 9.56 8.01
C LYS A 456 4.39 9.08 6.58
N TYR A 457 4.48 9.97 5.60
CA TYR A 457 4.27 9.61 4.21
C TYR A 457 5.00 10.58 3.28
N THR A 458 5.30 10.14 2.06
CA THR A 458 5.68 11.04 0.97
C THR A 458 4.51 11.20 0.02
N THR A 459 4.33 12.40 -0.54
CA THR A 459 3.35 12.64 -1.60
C THR A 459 3.95 13.54 -2.68
N ILE A 460 3.45 13.42 -3.91
CA ILE A 460 3.86 14.25 -5.04
C ILE A 460 2.99 15.51 -4.99
N VAL A 461 3.64 16.66 -4.94
CA VAL A 461 2.96 17.95 -5.01
C VAL A 461 3.34 18.62 -6.33
N HIS A 462 2.33 18.96 -7.11
CA HIS A 462 2.50 19.80 -8.30
C HIS A 462 2.81 21.23 -7.85
N GLN A 463 3.92 21.78 -8.31
CA GLN A 463 4.22 23.19 -8.14
C GLN A 463 3.41 23.98 -9.19
N GLY A 464 2.18 24.36 -8.84
CA GLY A 464 1.38 25.27 -9.65
C GLY A 464 1.92 26.70 -9.56
N ASP A 465 1.88 27.43 -10.67
CA ASP A 465 2.31 28.82 -10.86
C ASP A 465 1.75 29.79 -9.79
N THR A 466 2.37 29.87 -8.62
CA THR A 466 2.15 30.94 -7.64
C THR A 466 3.21 32.04 -7.81
N SER A 467 3.33 32.57 -9.02
CA SER A 467 3.87 33.90 -9.26
C SER A 467 3.38 34.41 -10.61
N ASP A 468 2.71 35.56 -10.60
CA ASP A 468 2.32 36.37 -11.76
C ASP A 468 3.54 36.87 -12.57
N ASP A 469 4.34 35.97 -13.16
CA ASP A 469 5.40 36.34 -14.09
C ASP A 469 5.08 35.80 -15.49
N VAL A 470 4.43 36.66 -16.27
CA VAL A 470 4.21 36.51 -17.70
C VAL A 470 5.56 36.51 -18.41
N SER A 471 6.17 35.33 -18.53
CA SER A 471 7.22 35.10 -19.52
C SER A 471 7.04 33.73 -20.16
N ASN A 472 6.85 33.74 -21.48
CA ASN A 472 6.76 32.55 -22.33
C ASN A 472 8.06 31.74 -22.23
N SER A 473 8.07 30.75 -21.36
CA SER A 473 8.85 29.54 -21.52
C SER A 473 7.91 28.36 -21.31
N ILE A 474 8.08 27.29 -22.10
CA ILE A 474 7.32 26.05 -21.96
C ILE A 474 7.53 25.56 -20.52
N SER A 475 6.55 25.84 -19.65
CA SER A 475 6.57 25.51 -18.24
C SER A 475 6.59 23.99 -18.12
N ARG A 476 7.78 23.42 -17.89
CA ARG A 476 7.89 22.08 -17.33
C ARG A 476 7.22 22.16 -15.97
N SER A 477 6.04 21.58 -15.83
CA SER A 477 5.38 21.37 -14.54
C SER A 477 6.42 20.76 -13.60
N LYS A 478 6.88 21.54 -12.61
CA LYS A 478 7.84 21.07 -11.63
C LYS A 478 7.07 20.32 -10.56
N PHE A 479 7.51 19.10 -10.28
CA PHE A 479 6.98 18.29 -9.21
C PHE A 479 7.98 18.31 -8.07
N THR A 480 7.48 18.36 -6.86
CA THR A 480 8.30 18.23 -5.66
C THR A 480 7.73 17.10 -4.83
N LEU A 481 8.60 16.20 -4.41
CA LEU A 481 8.26 15.22 -3.38
C LEU A 481 8.31 15.88 -2.03
N GLN A 482 7.24 15.70 -1.25
CA GLN A 482 7.14 16.23 0.10
C GLN A 482 7.00 15.08 1.08
N ARG A 483 7.97 14.93 1.97
CA ARG A 483 7.87 14.05 3.13
C ARG A 483 7.12 14.76 4.24
N ARG A 484 6.06 14.17 4.75
CA ARG A 484 5.15 14.79 5.73
C ARG A 484 4.92 13.90 6.94
N LEU A 485 4.68 14.53 8.08
CA LEU A 485 4.29 13.90 9.34
C LEU A 485 2.90 14.39 9.72
N ARG A 486 1.90 13.52 9.61
CA ARG A 486 0.54 13.77 10.05
C ARG A 486 0.32 13.13 11.40
N VAL A 487 -0.07 13.91 12.39
CA VAL A 487 -0.35 13.44 13.75
C VAL A 487 -1.77 13.82 14.13
N ARG A 488 -2.51 12.87 14.68
CA ARG A 488 -3.82 13.11 15.25
C ARG A 488 -3.92 12.50 16.64
N THR A 489 -4.24 13.34 17.63
CA THR A 489 -4.48 12.90 19.01
C THR A 489 -5.95 13.11 19.35
N ILE A 490 -6.64 12.05 19.78
CA ILE A 490 -8.07 12.02 20.04
C ILE A 490 -8.28 11.59 21.49
N GLN A 491 -9.14 12.33 22.20
CA GLN A 491 -9.62 11.95 23.52
C GLN A 491 -11.05 11.43 23.39
N TYR A 492 -11.32 10.26 23.94
CA TYR A 492 -12.66 9.68 24.00
C TYR A 492 -13.29 9.88 25.37
N ASN A 493 -14.62 9.93 25.39
CA ASN A 493 -15.37 9.89 26.65
C ASN A 493 -15.56 8.44 27.10
N THR A 494 -15.87 8.24 28.37
CA THR A 494 -16.13 6.91 28.95
C THR A 494 -17.52 6.83 29.54
N THR A 495 -18.16 5.66 29.46
CA THR A 495 -19.41 5.38 30.15
C THR A 495 -19.33 4.09 30.95
N ALA A 496 -20.03 4.07 32.08
CA ALA A 496 -20.25 2.89 32.91
C ALA A 496 -21.64 2.27 32.68
N ASN A 497 -22.44 2.86 31.78
CA ASN A 497 -23.78 2.39 31.47
C ASN A 497 -23.77 1.65 30.13
N ILE A 498 -24.21 0.40 30.13
CA ILE A 498 -24.30 -0.42 28.93
C ILE A 498 -25.21 0.18 27.86
N TRP A 499 -26.32 0.82 28.26
CA TRP A 499 -27.27 1.43 27.32
C TRP A 499 -26.63 2.56 26.51
N ASP A 500 -25.79 3.37 27.16
CA ASP A 500 -25.06 4.44 26.47
C ASP A 500 -24.14 3.86 25.37
N LEU A 501 -23.55 2.67 25.59
CA LEU A 501 -22.70 2.03 24.57
C LEU A 501 -23.50 1.71 23.31
N TYR A 502 -24.73 1.21 23.47
CA TYR A 502 -25.63 0.90 22.35
C TYR A 502 -26.15 2.16 21.65
N ASP A 503 -26.39 3.25 22.38
CA ASP A 503 -26.83 4.52 21.80
C ASP A 503 -25.73 5.21 20.99
N PHE A 504 -24.45 4.97 21.33
CA PHE A 504 -23.27 5.61 20.72
C PHE A 504 -22.43 4.67 19.84
N VAL A 505 -23.01 3.55 19.38
CA VAL A 505 -22.34 2.61 18.49
C VAL A 505 -22.32 3.12 17.05
N ASP A 506 -21.19 2.94 16.36
CA ASP A 506 -21.08 3.13 14.92
C ASP A 506 -21.19 1.76 14.22
N PRO A 507 -22.34 1.43 13.60
CA PRO A 507 -22.58 0.12 13.03
C PRO A 507 -21.66 -0.19 11.85
N ASP A 508 -21.21 0.82 11.09
CA ASP A 508 -20.33 0.61 9.95
C ASP A 508 -18.96 0.11 10.41
N VAL A 509 -18.43 0.71 11.49
CA VAL A 509 -17.13 0.32 12.06
C VAL A 509 -17.22 -1.06 12.71
N VAL A 510 -18.30 -1.34 13.44
CA VAL A 510 -18.55 -2.67 14.02
C VAL A 510 -18.59 -3.73 12.92
N LEU A 511 -19.35 -3.50 11.85
CA LEU A 511 -19.43 -4.43 10.72
C LEU A 511 -18.06 -4.63 10.08
N THR A 512 -17.29 -3.55 9.90
CA THR A 512 -15.96 -3.60 9.31
C THR A 512 -15.00 -4.45 10.16
N ILE A 513 -15.00 -4.27 11.49
CA ILE A 513 -14.20 -5.08 12.42
C ILE A 513 -14.59 -6.57 12.29
N LEU A 514 -15.88 -6.88 12.39
CA LEU A 514 -16.37 -8.26 12.34
C LEU A 514 -16.03 -8.95 11.01
N VAL A 515 -16.15 -8.22 9.90
CA VAL A 515 -15.79 -8.74 8.57
C VAL A 515 -14.31 -9.06 8.51
N HIS A 516 -13.43 -8.20 9.04
CA HIS A 516 -11.99 -8.50 9.09
C HIS A 516 -11.68 -9.69 9.99
N GLN A 517 -12.30 -9.78 11.17
CA GLN A 517 -12.16 -10.94 12.06
C GLN A 517 -12.55 -12.23 11.35
N LEU A 518 -13.68 -12.25 10.62
CA LEU A 518 -14.14 -13.41 9.86
C LEU A 518 -13.21 -13.77 8.69
N ILE A 519 -12.69 -12.77 7.97
CA ILE A 519 -11.76 -12.99 6.84
C ILE A 519 -10.41 -13.52 7.33
N CYS A 520 -9.93 -13.07 8.49
CA CYS A 520 -8.63 -13.45 9.04
C CYS A 520 -8.67 -14.73 9.92
N GLN A 521 -9.83 -15.08 10.49
CA GLN A 521 -10.03 -16.33 11.24
C GLN A 521 -9.57 -17.62 10.51
N PRO A 522 -9.81 -17.82 9.20
CA PRO A 522 -9.31 -19.01 8.49
C PRO A 522 -7.78 -19.07 8.34
N GLN A 523 -7.04 -18.00 8.67
CA GLN A 523 -5.57 -17.93 8.57
C GLN A 523 -4.83 -18.18 9.89
N GLN A 524 -5.53 -18.27 11.03
CA GLN A 524 -4.92 -18.65 12.30
C GLN A 524 -5.12 -20.15 12.55
N PRO A 525 -4.08 -20.94 12.86
CA PRO A 525 -4.28 -22.30 13.32
C PRO A 525 -5.14 -22.23 14.59
N ILE A 526 -6.29 -22.90 14.55
CA ILE A 526 -7.19 -23.04 15.69
C ILE A 526 -6.32 -23.43 16.89
N ARG A 527 -6.18 -22.52 17.86
CA ARG A 527 -5.71 -22.90 19.19
C ARG A 527 -6.79 -23.78 19.77
N THR A 528 -6.65 -25.09 19.57
CA THR A 528 -7.41 -26.09 20.31
C THR A 528 -6.95 -26.00 21.76
N GLY A 529 -7.61 -25.14 22.53
CA GLY A 529 -7.57 -25.19 23.98
C GLY A 529 -8.49 -26.32 24.44
N CYS A 530 -7.91 -27.27 25.17
CA CYS A 530 -8.57 -28.40 25.83
C CYS A 530 -9.75 -27.99 26.71
#